data_AF-A0A1J3JV06-F1
#
_entry.id   AF-A0A1J3JV06-F1
#
_cell.length_a   1.000
_cell.length_b   1.000
_cell.length_c   1.000
_cell.angle_alpha   90.00
_cell.angle_beta   90.00
_cell.angle_gamma   90.00
#
_symmetry.space_group_name_H-M   'P 1'
#
loop_
_entity.id
_entity.type
_entity.pdbx_description
1 polymer ?
#
loop_
_entity_poly.entity_id
_entity_poly.type
_entity_poly.pdbx_seq_one_letter_code
_entity_poly.pdbx_strand_id
1 'polypeptide(L)'
;MWKDFDSRVLRYKVLPPLCAELRNLVMQPVILPMVLTIAESQDKNDFELTTLPALVPVLSSATGDTLLLLVKRAELIINKTSAEHLVTHVLPLLLRAYNDNDVRIQEEVLKRSTSVAKQLDGQVVRQAILPRVHGLALKTTVAAVRVNALLCLAELVQTLDKPAVIEILQTIQRCTAVDRSAPTLMC
;
A
#
# COMPACT_ATOMS: atom_id res chain seq x y z
N MET A 1 -23.97 -5.11 -2.47
CA MET A 1 -24.76 -3.87 -2.50
C MET A 1 -24.94 -3.34 -3.92
N TRP A 2 -23.91 -3.28 -4.76
CA TRP A 2 -24.01 -2.65 -6.09
C TRP A 2 -24.31 -3.58 -7.27
N LYS A 3 -24.41 -4.90 -7.06
CA LYS A 3 -24.48 -5.90 -8.14
C LYS A 3 -25.75 -5.83 -8.99
N ASP A 4 -26.81 -5.24 -8.46
CA ASP A 4 -28.12 -5.16 -9.13
C ASP A 4 -28.31 -3.86 -9.93
N PHE A 5 -27.33 -2.95 -9.90
CA PHE A 5 -27.38 -1.68 -10.61
C PHE A 5 -26.69 -1.76 -11.98
N ASP A 6 -27.29 -1.15 -13.01
CA ASP A 6 -26.65 -0.94 -14.31
C ASP A 6 -25.35 -0.13 -14.14
N SER A 7 -24.29 -0.52 -14.86
CA SER A 7 -22.96 0.09 -14.75
C SER A 7 -22.96 1.59 -15.08
N ARG A 8 -23.85 2.05 -15.95
CA ARG A 8 -24.02 3.48 -16.26
C ARG A 8 -24.68 4.23 -15.11
N VAL A 9 -25.60 3.60 -14.37
CA VAL A 9 -26.18 4.20 -13.16
C VAL A 9 -25.10 4.36 -12.10
N LEU A 10 -24.29 3.32 -11.87
CA LEU A 10 -23.16 3.42 -10.95
C LEU A 10 -22.18 4.52 -11.36
N ARG A 11 -21.79 4.56 -12.64
CA ARG A 11 -20.82 5.54 -13.15
C ARG A 11 -21.32 6.99 -13.14
N TYR A 12 -22.54 7.23 -13.62
CA TYR A 12 -23.01 8.60 -13.89
C TYR A 12 -23.94 9.16 -12.82
N LYS A 13 -24.47 8.33 -11.91
CA LYS A 13 -25.42 8.77 -10.88
C LYS A 13 -24.94 8.52 -9.45
N VAL A 14 -24.29 7.38 -9.19
CA VAL A 14 -23.88 7.00 -7.83
C VAL A 14 -22.47 7.45 -7.49
N LEU A 15 -21.50 7.17 -8.36
CA LEU A 15 -20.09 7.50 -8.12
C LEU A 15 -19.83 9.00 -7.97
N PRO A 16 -20.40 9.92 -8.78
CA PRO A 16 -20.09 11.34 -8.69
C PRO A 16 -20.37 11.97 -7.31
N PRO A 17 -21.56 11.81 -6.69
CA PRO A 17 -21.81 12.35 -5.36
C PRO A 17 -20.94 11.68 -4.27
N LEU A 18 -20.63 10.39 -4.39
CA LEU A 18 -19.71 9.72 -3.45
C LEU A 18 -18.30 10.32 -3.54
N CYS A 19 -17.79 10.53 -4.76
CA CYS A 19 -16.50 11.18 -4.99
C CYS A 19 -16.47 12.60 -4.44
N ALA A 20 -17.57 13.36 -4.57
CA ALA A 20 -17.67 14.71 -4.04
C ALA A 20 -17.56 14.77 -2.50
N GLU A 21 -18.10 13.74 -1.83
CA GLU A 21 -18.12 13.61 -0.37
C GLU A 21 -16.78 13.14 0.21
N LEU A 22 -15.84 12.64 -0.60
CA LEU A 22 -14.49 12.28 -0.13
C LEU A 22 -13.72 13.47 0.47
N ARG A 23 -14.15 14.70 0.23
CA ARG A 23 -13.58 15.90 0.87
C ARG A 23 -13.94 16.02 2.35
N ASN A 24 -14.99 15.34 2.80
CA ASN A 24 -15.42 15.31 4.19
C ASN A 24 -14.67 14.22 4.96
N LEU A 25 -13.66 14.61 5.72
CA LEU A 25 -12.76 13.69 6.44
C LEU A 25 -13.51 12.76 7.41
N VAL A 26 -14.61 13.22 8.01
CA VAL A 26 -15.42 12.41 8.93
C VAL A 26 -16.14 11.28 8.18
N MET A 27 -16.57 11.55 6.95
CA MET A 27 -17.30 10.61 6.12
C MET A 27 -16.38 9.66 5.34
N GLN A 28 -15.11 10.04 5.11
CA GLN A 28 -14.14 9.26 4.32
C GLN A 28 -14.10 7.77 4.67
N PRO A 29 -14.03 7.32 5.94
CA PRO A 29 -13.95 5.89 6.26
C PRO A 29 -15.16 5.08 5.78
N VAL A 30 -16.33 5.72 5.66
CA VAL A 30 -17.59 5.10 5.20
C VAL A 30 -17.74 5.21 3.69
N ILE A 31 -17.39 6.36 3.11
CA ILE A 31 -17.54 6.63 1.68
C ILE A 31 -16.49 5.90 0.84
N LEU A 32 -15.24 5.86 1.31
CA LEU A 32 -14.12 5.31 0.56
C LEU A 32 -14.31 3.82 0.18
N PRO A 33 -14.78 2.91 1.07
CA PRO A 33 -15.11 1.54 0.68
C PRO A 33 -16.16 1.48 -0.44
N MET A 34 -17.17 2.35 -0.43
CA MET A 34 -18.20 2.38 -1.46
C MET A 34 -17.63 2.82 -2.81
N VAL A 35 -16.81 3.88 -2.82
CA VAL A 35 -16.11 4.35 -4.01
C VAL A 35 -15.20 3.25 -4.56
N LEU A 36 -14.39 2.62 -3.71
CA LEU A 36 -13.48 1.54 -4.12
C LEU A 36 -14.24 0.30 -4.61
N THR A 37 -15.43 0.01 -4.10
CA THR A 37 -16.24 -1.12 -4.57
C THR A 37 -16.78 -0.86 -5.98
N ILE A 38 -17.28 0.35 -6.25
CA ILE A 38 -17.70 0.73 -7.61
C ILE A 38 -16.49 0.70 -8.55
N ALA A 39 -15.35 1.21 -8.07
CA ALA A 39 -14.10 1.22 -8.81
C ALA A 39 -13.66 -0.16 -9.25
N GLU A 40 -13.98 -1.25 -8.54
CA GLU A 40 -13.64 -2.63 -8.96
C GLU A 40 -14.19 -2.99 -10.34
N SER A 41 -15.38 -2.49 -10.71
CA SER A 41 -16.01 -2.75 -12.00
C SER A 41 -15.55 -1.84 -13.15
N GLN A 42 -14.80 -0.78 -12.87
CA GLN A 42 -14.31 0.14 -13.89
C GLN A 42 -13.15 -0.48 -14.67
N ASP A 43 -13.00 -0.18 -15.96
CA ASP A 43 -11.73 -0.39 -16.62
C ASP A 43 -10.70 0.66 -16.19
N LYS A 44 -9.46 0.51 -16.67
CA LYS A 44 -8.35 1.40 -16.32
C LYS A 44 -8.60 2.86 -16.73
N ASN A 45 -9.09 3.07 -17.96
CA ASN A 45 -9.33 4.41 -18.50
C ASN A 45 -10.45 5.11 -17.73
N ASP A 46 -11.54 4.39 -17.45
CA ASP A 46 -12.64 4.89 -16.65
C ASP A 46 -12.21 5.26 -15.23
N PHE A 47 -11.40 4.42 -14.59
CA PHE A 47 -10.87 4.69 -13.25
C PHE A 47 -10.02 5.95 -13.22
N GLU A 48 -9.07 6.08 -14.15
CA GLU A 48 -8.15 7.23 -14.23
C GLU A 48 -8.89 8.55 -14.52
N LEU A 49 -9.90 8.52 -15.39
CA LEU A 49 -10.65 9.73 -15.76
C LEU A 49 -11.66 10.16 -14.70
N THR A 50 -12.24 9.23 -13.94
CA THR A 50 -13.40 9.52 -13.07
C THR A 50 -13.12 9.37 -11.58
N THR A 51 -12.42 8.32 -11.18
CA THR A 51 -12.28 7.95 -9.75
C THR A 51 -10.95 8.43 -9.17
N LEU A 52 -9.85 8.22 -9.90
CA LEU A 52 -8.52 8.62 -9.45
C LEU A 52 -8.42 10.11 -9.07
N PRO A 53 -8.96 11.07 -9.83
CA PRO A 53 -8.84 12.49 -9.50
C PRO A 53 -9.46 12.83 -8.14
N ALA A 54 -10.56 12.15 -7.77
CA ALA A 54 -11.20 12.31 -6.46
C ALA A 54 -10.42 11.61 -5.34
N LEU A 55 -9.69 10.53 -5.66
CA LEU A 55 -8.84 9.82 -4.70
C LEU A 55 -7.52 10.53 -4.42
N VAL A 56 -6.93 11.26 -5.38
CA VAL A 56 -5.60 11.89 -5.22
C VAL A 56 -5.47 12.75 -3.94
N PRO A 57 -6.42 13.64 -3.58
CA PRO A 57 -6.36 14.38 -2.31
C PRO A 57 -6.39 13.46 -1.09
N VAL A 58 -7.17 12.38 -1.13
CA VAL A 58 -7.28 11.39 -0.06
C VAL A 58 -5.97 10.60 0.07
N LEU A 59 -5.39 10.16 -1.05
CA LEU A 59 -4.09 9.46 -1.08
C LEU A 59 -2.98 10.31 -0.45
N SER A 60 -3.04 11.62 -0.66
CA SER A 60 -2.02 12.56 -0.17
C SER A 60 -2.15 12.89 1.33
N SER A 61 -3.36 12.78 1.90
CA SER A 61 -3.68 13.32 3.23
C SER A 61 -4.22 12.30 4.25
N ALA A 62 -4.65 11.11 3.82
CA ALA A 62 -5.26 10.11 4.69
C ALA A 62 -4.40 9.77 5.92
N THR A 63 -5.01 9.52 7.07
CA THR A 63 -4.29 9.08 8.28
C THR A 63 -5.13 8.05 9.02
N GLY A 64 -4.54 7.37 10.01
CA GLY A 64 -5.25 6.39 10.84
C GLY A 64 -5.97 5.33 10.02
N ASP A 65 -7.24 5.08 10.34
CA ASP A 65 -8.02 4.03 9.69
C ASP A 65 -8.26 4.26 8.19
N THR A 66 -8.30 5.52 7.72
CA THR A 66 -8.42 5.82 6.28
C THR A 66 -7.15 5.42 5.54
N LEU A 67 -5.96 5.71 6.11
CA LEU A 67 -4.69 5.26 5.55
C LEU A 67 -4.62 3.73 5.54
N LEU A 68 -4.96 3.09 6.64
CA LEU A 68 -5.00 1.62 6.74
C LEU A 68 -5.90 1.01 5.66
N LEU A 69 -7.11 1.55 5.46
CA LEU A 69 -8.04 1.12 4.43
C LEU A 69 -7.44 1.25 3.02
N LEU A 70 -6.81 2.38 2.71
CA LEU A 70 -6.17 2.59 1.41
C LEU A 70 -5.03 1.59 1.17
N VAL A 71 -4.20 1.32 2.18
CA VAL A 71 -3.11 0.33 2.05
C VAL A 71 -3.68 -1.07 1.83
N LYS A 72 -4.70 -1.48 2.59
CA LYS A 72 -5.40 -2.76 2.40
C LYS A 72 -5.97 -2.93 1.00
N ARG A 73 -6.36 -1.82 0.37
CA ARG A 73 -7.01 -1.78 -0.95
C ARG A 73 -6.07 -1.27 -2.05
N ALA A 74 -4.78 -1.13 -1.76
CA ALA A 74 -3.82 -0.52 -2.68
C ALA A 74 -3.73 -1.30 -4.00
N GLU A 75 -3.83 -2.63 -3.96
CA GLU A 75 -3.75 -3.50 -5.14
C GLU A 75 -4.79 -3.13 -6.21
N LEU A 76 -6.01 -2.77 -5.81
CA LEU A 76 -7.04 -2.29 -6.75
C LEU A 76 -6.58 -1.02 -7.47
N ILE A 77 -6.03 -0.06 -6.71
CA ILE A 77 -5.60 1.24 -7.23
C ILE A 77 -4.41 1.03 -8.16
N ILE A 78 -3.39 0.29 -7.69
CA ILE A 78 -2.18 -0.03 -8.44
C ILE A 78 -2.53 -0.64 -9.81
N ASN A 79 -3.37 -1.68 -9.82
CA ASN A 79 -3.76 -2.38 -11.05
C ASN A 79 -4.58 -1.52 -12.03
N LYS A 80 -5.12 -0.38 -11.57
CA LYS A 80 -5.91 0.55 -12.38
C LYS A 80 -5.23 1.89 -12.63
N THR A 81 -3.96 2.02 -12.28
CA THR A 81 -3.17 3.24 -12.51
C THR A 81 -2.03 3.00 -13.49
N SER A 82 -1.65 4.03 -14.22
CA SER A 82 -0.42 4.10 -15.01
C SER A 82 0.81 4.09 -14.09
N ALA A 83 1.98 3.75 -14.62
CA ALA A 83 3.23 3.82 -13.87
C ALA A 83 3.51 5.24 -13.35
N GLU A 84 3.14 6.26 -14.12
CA GLU A 84 3.25 7.66 -13.72
C GLU A 84 2.40 7.96 -12.48
N HIS A 85 1.12 7.58 -12.48
CA HIS A 85 0.23 7.79 -11.33
C HIS A 85 0.61 6.93 -10.12
N LEU A 86 1.11 5.71 -10.36
CA LEU A 86 1.64 4.84 -9.32
C LEU A 86 2.80 5.52 -8.58
N VAL A 87 3.78 6.08 -9.31
CA VAL A 87 4.92 6.78 -8.71
C VAL A 87 4.50 8.11 -8.07
N THR A 88 3.58 8.85 -8.68
CA THR A 88 3.25 10.21 -8.24
C THR A 88 2.27 10.24 -7.07
N HIS A 89 1.36 9.26 -6.95
CA HIS A 89 0.27 9.31 -5.97
C HIS A 89 0.25 8.12 -5.01
N VAL A 90 0.48 6.91 -5.52
CA VAL A 90 0.34 5.69 -4.70
C VAL A 90 1.62 5.41 -3.91
N LEU A 91 2.80 5.54 -4.53
CA LEU A 91 4.06 5.34 -3.83
C LEU A 91 4.22 6.28 -2.62
N PRO A 92 3.94 7.60 -2.69
CA PRO A 92 3.99 8.49 -1.52
C PRO A 92 3.07 8.05 -0.37
N LEU A 93 1.87 7.53 -0.68
CA LEU A 93 0.97 6.96 0.33
C LEU A 93 1.65 5.79 1.06
N LEU A 94 2.25 4.87 0.33
CA LEU A 94 2.94 3.70 0.91
C LEU A 94 4.18 4.12 1.71
N LEU A 95 4.95 5.10 1.23
CA LEU A 95 6.10 5.65 1.95
C LEU A 95 5.71 6.28 3.29
N ARG A 96 4.53 6.90 3.37
CA ARG A 96 3.96 7.37 4.64
C ARG A 96 3.54 6.20 5.52
N ALA A 97 2.91 5.17 4.96
CA ALA A 97 2.50 3.98 5.70
C ALA A 97 3.68 3.21 6.36
N TYR A 98 4.84 3.09 5.68
CA TYR A 98 6.02 2.49 6.33
C TYR A 98 6.54 3.28 7.53
N ASN A 99 6.34 4.60 7.51
CA ASN A 99 6.81 5.51 8.56
C ASN A 99 5.75 5.79 9.64
N ASP A 100 4.55 5.21 9.52
CA ASP A 100 3.48 5.42 10.49
C ASP A 100 3.81 4.73 11.82
N ASN A 101 3.21 5.18 12.91
CA ASN A 101 3.39 4.58 14.23
C ASN A 101 2.37 3.45 14.50
N ASP A 102 1.29 3.38 13.73
CA ASP A 102 0.31 2.30 13.84
C ASP A 102 0.87 1.00 13.25
N VAL A 103 1.10 0.02 14.13
CA VAL A 103 1.57 -1.33 13.80
C VAL A 103 0.71 -1.97 12.71
N ARG A 104 -0.61 -1.76 12.71
CA ARG A 104 -1.53 -2.35 11.72
C ARG A 104 -1.24 -1.82 10.32
N ILE A 105 -0.87 -0.54 10.21
CA ILE A 105 -0.51 0.11 8.94
C ILE A 105 0.85 -0.40 8.47
N GLN A 106 1.84 -0.48 9.37
CA GLN A 106 3.16 -1.02 9.06
C GLN A 106 3.09 -2.48 8.57
N GLU A 107 2.32 -3.33 9.24
CA GLU A 107 2.13 -4.72 8.82
C GLU A 107 1.49 -4.81 7.44
N GLU A 108 0.43 -4.03 7.18
CA GLU A 108 -0.26 -4.09 5.90
C GLU A 108 0.62 -3.58 4.75
N VAL A 109 1.35 -2.48 4.94
CA VAL A 109 2.22 -1.97 3.86
C VAL A 109 3.35 -2.94 3.53
N LEU A 110 3.91 -3.63 4.55
CA LEU A 110 4.90 -4.68 4.36
C LEU A 110 4.35 -5.84 3.51
N LYS A 111 3.11 -6.27 3.77
CA LYS A 111 2.42 -7.31 2.97
C LYS A 111 2.16 -6.89 1.53
N ARG A 112 1.97 -5.59 1.25
CA ARG A 112 1.70 -5.07 -0.09
C ARG A 112 2.96 -4.69 -0.87
N SER A 113 4.10 -4.59 -0.18
CA SER A 113 5.37 -4.09 -0.71
C SER A 113 5.81 -4.78 -1.99
N THR A 114 5.68 -6.11 -2.04
CA THR A 114 6.22 -6.93 -3.13
C THR A 114 5.32 -6.93 -4.35
N SER A 115 4.00 -6.85 -4.16
CA SER A 115 3.04 -6.59 -5.24
C SER A 115 3.32 -5.24 -5.92
N VAL A 116 3.56 -4.20 -5.11
CA VAL A 116 3.91 -2.85 -5.61
C VAL A 116 5.26 -2.87 -6.32
N ALA A 117 6.28 -3.50 -5.74
CA ALA A 117 7.63 -3.53 -6.28
C ALA A 117 7.69 -4.13 -7.69
N LYS A 118 6.86 -5.15 -7.98
CA LYS A 118 6.76 -5.76 -9.31
C LYS A 118 6.24 -4.81 -10.40
N GLN A 119 5.59 -3.71 -10.03
CA GLN A 119 5.05 -2.71 -10.96
C GLN A 119 5.92 -1.45 -11.05
N LEU A 120 7.04 -1.42 -10.34
CA LEU A 120 7.97 -0.30 -10.31
C LEU A 120 9.29 -0.68 -10.95
N ASP A 121 10.01 0.34 -11.42
CA ASP A 121 11.41 0.18 -11.81
C ASP A 121 12.28 -0.25 -10.60
N GLY A 122 13.22 -1.15 -10.83
CA GLY A 122 14.08 -1.71 -9.77
C GLY A 122 14.89 -0.65 -9.02
N GLN A 123 15.28 0.45 -9.67
CA GLN A 123 15.96 1.57 -9.01
C GLN A 123 15.02 2.30 -8.05
N VAL A 124 13.75 2.50 -8.43
CA VAL A 124 12.73 3.09 -7.56
C VAL A 124 12.50 2.21 -6.34
N VAL A 125 12.39 0.89 -6.53
CA VAL A 125 12.26 -0.08 -5.42
C VAL A 125 13.46 0.02 -4.48
N ARG A 126 14.67 0.02 -5.03
CA ARG A 126 15.91 0.10 -4.25
C ARG A 126 16.05 1.41 -3.46
N GLN A 127 15.63 2.53 -4.02
CA GLN A 127 15.82 3.84 -3.39
C GLN A 127 14.67 4.22 -2.44
N ALA A 128 13.43 3.87 -2.79
CA ALA A 128 12.25 4.31 -2.07
C ALA A 128 11.74 3.27 -1.06
N ILE A 129 11.64 2.00 -1.47
CA ILE A 129 11.00 0.94 -0.67
C ILE A 129 12.01 0.25 0.24
N LEU A 130 13.10 -0.26 -0.35
CA LEU A 130 14.06 -1.10 0.36
C LEU A 130 14.59 -0.49 1.68
N PRO A 131 14.99 0.80 1.73
CA PRO A 131 15.50 1.40 2.97
C PRO A 131 14.44 1.45 4.10
N ARG A 132 13.15 1.52 3.75
CA ARG A 132 12.06 1.54 4.72
C ARG A 132 11.82 0.17 5.32
N VAL A 133 11.87 -0.88 4.50
CA VAL A 133 11.76 -2.26 4.97
C VAL A 133 12.94 -2.62 5.88
N HIS A 134 14.16 -2.23 5.52
CA HIS A 134 15.33 -2.36 6.40
C HIS A 134 15.13 -1.62 7.73
N GLY A 135 14.65 -0.37 7.67
CA GLY A 135 14.38 0.43 8.85
C GLY A 135 13.39 -0.24 9.80
N LEU A 136 12.28 -0.77 9.28
CA LEU A 136 11.28 -1.47 10.07
C LEU A 136 11.84 -2.76 10.69
N ALA A 137 12.56 -3.58 9.91
CA ALA A 137 13.17 -4.81 10.41
C ALA A 137 14.12 -4.57 11.60
N LEU A 138 14.94 -3.51 11.52
CA LEU A 138 15.97 -3.22 12.52
C LEU A 138 15.46 -2.44 13.73
N LYS A 139 14.49 -1.53 13.56
CA LYS A 139 14.10 -0.57 14.61
C LYS A 139 12.86 -0.99 15.39
N THR A 140 11.96 -1.78 14.80
CA THR A 140 10.73 -2.15 15.48
C THR A 140 11.02 -3.04 16.69
N THR A 141 10.25 -2.90 17.76
CA THR A 141 10.20 -3.84 18.88
C THR A 141 9.06 -4.85 18.75
N VAL A 142 8.20 -4.67 17.75
CA VAL A 142 7.01 -5.50 17.52
C VAL A 142 7.37 -6.68 16.62
N ALA A 143 7.21 -7.91 17.14
CA ALA A 143 7.55 -9.13 16.43
C ALA A 143 6.82 -9.26 15.09
N ALA A 144 5.52 -8.97 15.05
CA ALA A 144 4.72 -9.04 13.83
C ALA A 144 5.26 -8.13 12.70
N VAL A 145 5.66 -6.90 13.03
CA VAL A 145 6.27 -5.98 12.06
C VAL A 145 7.62 -6.52 11.59
N ARG A 146 8.46 -7.00 12.51
CA ARG A 146 9.78 -7.55 12.16
C ARG A 146 9.66 -8.75 11.23
N VAL A 147 8.76 -9.68 11.51
CA VAL A 147 8.53 -10.87 10.68
C VAL A 147 8.04 -10.48 9.28
N ASN A 148 7.03 -9.60 9.18
CA ASN A 148 6.55 -9.13 7.88
C ASN A 148 7.64 -8.37 7.10
N ALA A 149 8.53 -7.63 7.79
CA ALA A 149 9.64 -6.95 7.14
C ALA A 149 10.66 -7.95 6.58
N LEU A 150 11.03 -8.98 7.34
CA LEU A 150 11.95 -10.03 6.88
C LEU A 150 11.37 -10.84 5.71
N LEU A 151 10.07 -11.16 5.75
CA LEU A 151 9.36 -11.79 4.61
C LEU A 151 9.41 -10.90 3.37
N CYS A 152 9.10 -9.61 3.53
CA CYS A 152 9.19 -8.65 2.44
C CYS A 152 10.61 -8.57 1.85
N LEU A 153 11.65 -8.51 2.69
CA LEU A 153 13.03 -8.52 2.20
C LEU A 153 13.34 -9.80 1.41
N ALA A 154 12.91 -10.96 1.90
CA ALA A 154 13.13 -12.25 1.23
C ALA A 154 12.48 -12.29 -0.17
N GLU A 155 11.26 -11.76 -0.30
CA GLU A 155 10.57 -11.67 -1.58
C GLU A 155 11.23 -10.67 -2.55
N LEU A 156 11.76 -9.56 -2.03
CA LEU A 156 12.43 -8.53 -2.84
C LEU A 156 13.77 -8.99 -3.43
N VAL A 157 14.42 -10.01 -2.85
CA VAL A 157 15.71 -10.57 -3.36
C VAL A 157 15.64 -10.90 -4.85
N GLN A 158 14.49 -11.40 -5.33
CA GLN A 158 14.31 -11.79 -6.73
C GLN A 158 14.26 -10.61 -7.72
N THR A 159 14.14 -9.38 -7.21
CA THR A 159 13.94 -8.16 -8.00
C THR A 159 15.10 -7.17 -7.91
N LEU A 160 16.12 -7.48 -7.10
CA LEU A 160 17.18 -6.56 -6.71
C LEU A 160 18.56 -7.02 -7.20
N ASP A 161 19.48 -6.08 -7.32
CA ASP A 161 20.86 -6.35 -7.70
C ASP A 161 21.68 -6.92 -6.53
N LYS A 162 22.82 -7.54 -6.86
CA LYS A 162 23.69 -8.19 -5.87
C LYS A 162 24.06 -7.30 -4.67
N PRO A 163 24.43 -6.01 -4.85
CA PRO A 163 24.67 -5.10 -3.72
C PRO A 163 23.48 -5.00 -2.75
N ALA A 164 22.26 -4.80 -3.27
CA ALA A 164 21.06 -4.72 -2.44
C ALA A 164 20.78 -6.05 -1.71
N VAL A 165 21.01 -7.19 -2.36
CA VAL A 165 20.90 -8.50 -1.69
C VAL A 165 21.91 -8.66 -0.54
N ILE A 166 23.12 -8.14 -0.68
CA ILE A 166 24.11 -8.15 0.42
C ILE A 166 23.63 -7.30 1.60
N GLU A 167 23.02 -6.13 1.35
CA GLU A 167 22.43 -5.28 2.40
C GLU A 167 21.27 -5.99 3.13
N ILE A 168 20.47 -6.79 2.41
CA ILE A 168 19.45 -7.67 3.00
C ILE A 168 20.07 -8.70 3.94
N LEU A 169 21.11 -9.40 3.50
CA LEU A 169 21.82 -10.38 4.35
C LEU A 169 22.40 -9.73 5.61
N GLN A 170 22.99 -8.54 5.49
CA GLN A 170 23.51 -7.78 6.64
C GLN A 170 22.39 -7.39 7.61
N THR A 171 21.21 -7.05 7.10
CA THR A 171 20.04 -6.74 7.92
C THR A 171 19.57 -7.95 8.70
N ILE A 172 19.46 -9.10 8.04
CA ILE A 172 19.09 -10.37 8.68
C ILE A 172 20.10 -10.72 9.78
N GLN A 173 21.40 -10.61 9.50
CA GLN A 173 22.46 -10.88 10.48
C GLN A 173 22.36 -9.95 11.72
N ARG A 174 22.03 -8.67 11.52
CA ARG A 174 21.83 -7.74 12.65
C ARG A 174 20.58 -8.08 13.46
N CYS A 175 19.48 -8.46 12.81
CA CYS A 175 18.27 -8.89 13.50
C CYS A 175 18.54 -10.13 14.36
N THR A 176 19.21 -11.15 13.82
CA THR A 176 19.49 -12.39 14.57
C THR A 176 20.53 -12.22 15.68
N ALA A 177 21.39 -11.20 15.60
CA ALA A 177 22.33 -10.89 16.68
C ALA A 177 21.64 -10.38 17.96
N VAL A 178 20.47 -9.74 17.83
CA VAL A 178 19.75 -9.12 18.95
C VAL A 178 18.44 -9.84 19.30
N ASP A 179 17.79 -10.48 18.34
CA ASP A 179 16.52 -11.17 18.53
C ASP A 179 16.74 -12.60 19.05
N ARG A 180 16.42 -12.79 20.33
CA ARG A 180 16.46 -14.09 21.02
C ARG A 180 15.06 -14.61 21.36
N SER A 181 14.03 -14.09 20.70
CA SER A 181 12.65 -14.54 20.92
C SER A 181 12.47 -15.99 20.48
N ALA A 182 11.48 -16.67 21.08
CA ALA A 182 11.15 -18.04 20.71
C ALA A 182 10.63 -18.09 19.26
N PRO A 183 10.84 -19.21 18.54
CA PRO A 183 10.24 -19.41 17.22
C PRO A 183 8.73 -19.18 17.29
N THR A 184 8.23 -18.22 16.52
CA THR A 184 6.81 -17.91 16.44
C THR A 184 6.22 -18.63 15.23
N LEU A 185 5.24 -19.51 15.45
CA LEU A 185 4.44 -20.08 14.37
C LEU A 185 3.58 -18.95 13.77
N MET A 186 3.73 -18.72 12.48
CA MET A 186 2.86 -17.83 11.71
C MET A 186 1.60 -18.62 11.32
N CYS A 187 0.44 -18.15 11.73
CA CYS A 187 -0.87 -18.62 11.26
C CYS A 187 -1.44 -17.69 10.19
#